data_AF-A0A6P0DUH0-F1
#
_entry.id   AF-A0A6P0DUH0-F1
#
_cell.length_a   1.000
_cell.length_b   1.000
_cell.length_c   1.000
_cell.angle_alpha   90.00
_cell.angle_beta   90.00
_cell.angle_gamma   90.00
#
_symmetry.space_group_name_H-M   'P 1'
#
loop_
_entity.id
_entity.type
_entity.pdbx_description
1 polymer ?
#
loop_
_entity_poly.entity_id
_entity_poly.type
_entity_poly.pdbx_seq_one_letter_code
_entity_poly.pdbx_strand_id
1 'polypeptide(L)'
;VEKNVVMTSAVDPRLIAAANGDELGLTPQLISVLEEGRDRVLIGRALAEAQGWSVGQHIGVTSHLTREDGSRNWSFEIAGIFEGADASTDTYFMIARYDAVNAARARGKDTVDGFVVRPRPGVSSGVLAARIDALFANSAAPTRTQSEKQFLEAFLRQFADIGLIVSLVVGVAFVTILMIAVNTMLFAVRERSFEIGVMKVLGFSSERIMALILGET
;
A
#
# COMPACT_ATOMS: atom_id res chain seq x y z
N VAL A 1 -5.81 1.80 -22.71
CA VAL A 1 -5.91 1.17 -21.38
C VAL A 1 -4.48 0.94 -20.90
N GLU A 2 -3.96 1.82 -20.05
CA GLU A 2 -2.67 1.61 -19.37
C GLU A 2 -2.85 0.36 -18.48
N LYS A 3 -2.10 -0.70 -18.78
CA LYS A 3 -2.38 -2.01 -18.18
C LYS A 3 -1.70 -2.26 -16.85
N ASN A 4 -0.63 -1.53 -16.50
CA ASN A 4 0.12 -1.71 -15.25
C ASN A 4 0.63 -0.36 -14.72
N VAL A 5 0.40 -0.09 -13.44
CA VAL A 5 0.96 1.08 -12.74
C VAL A 5 2.30 0.69 -12.15
N VAL A 6 3.34 1.43 -12.50
CA VAL A 6 4.70 1.24 -11.99
C VAL A 6 5.07 2.45 -11.17
N MET A 7 5.41 2.24 -9.90
CA MET A 7 5.94 3.30 -9.06
C MET A 7 7.41 3.52 -9.39
N THR A 8 7.74 4.70 -9.91
CA THR A 8 9.12 5.11 -10.21
C THR A 8 9.58 6.10 -9.15
N SER A 9 10.60 5.71 -8.37
CA SER A 9 11.26 6.58 -7.40
C SER A 9 12.53 7.15 -8.02
N ALA A 10 12.58 8.47 -8.20
CA ALA A 10 13.75 9.16 -8.73
C ALA A 10 14.61 9.70 -7.59
N VAL A 11 15.80 9.13 -7.39
CA VAL A 11 16.66 9.39 -6.22
C VAL A 11 18.10 9.68 -6.62
N ASP A 12 18.86 10.27 -5.69
CA ASP A 12 20.32 10.29 -5.79
C ASP A 12 20.86 8.91 -5.37
N PRO A 13 21.62 8.19 -6.23
CA PRO A 13 22.10 6.85 -5.94
C PRO A 13 22.95 6.73 -4.66
N ARG A 14 23.74 7.75 -4.34
CA ARG A 14 24.62 7.73 -3.16
C ARG A 14 23.85 8.02 -1.90
N LEU A 15 22.92 8.98 -1.96
CA LEU A 15 22.09 9.32 -0.80
C LEU A 15 21.12 8.20 -0.45
N ILE A 16 20.51 7.54 -1.43
CA ILE A 16 19.62 6.40 -1.15
C ILE A 16 20.40 5.21 -0.59
N ALA A 17 21.60 4.93 -1.12
CA ALA A 17 22.45 3.87 -0.60
C ALA A 17 22.85 4.15 0.86
N ALA A 18 23.20 5.39 1.18
CA ALA A 18 23.49 5.77 2.55
C ALA A 18 22.26 5.68 3.47
N ALA A 19 21.09 6.14 3.02
CA ALA A 19 19.89 6.29 3.84
C ALA A 19 19.05 5.00 4.02
N ASN A 20 18.93 4.18 2.98
CA ASN A 20 18.10 2.98 2.97
C ASN A 20 18.75 1.81 2.19
N GLY A 21 20.03 1.92 1.84
CA GLY A 21 20.71 0.91 1.02
C GLY A 21 20.70 -0.49 1.63
N ASP A 22 20.96 -0.58 2.94
CA ASP A 22 20.94 -1.86 3.66
C ASP A 22 19.54 -2.48 3.63
N GLU A 23 18.51 -1.73 4.01
CA GLU A 23 17.11 -2.19 4.03
C GLU A 23 16.60 -2.61 2.65
N LEU A 24 16.96 -1.87 1.60
CA LEU A 24 16.59 -2.16 0.22
C LEU A 24 17.48 -3.23 -0.45
N GLY A 25 18.50 -3.74 0.24
CA GLY A 25 19.45 -4.69 -0.32
C GLY A 25 20.25 -4.13 -1.51
N LEU A 26 20.49 -2.82 -1.53
CA LEU A 26 21.22 -2.15 -2.60
C LEU A 26 22.72 -2.37 -2.43
N THR A 27 23.26 -3.35 -3.16
CA THR A 27 24.70 -3.62 -3.17
C THR A 27 25.47 -2.48 -3.85
N PRO A 28 26.76 -2.27 -3.50
CA PRO A 28 27.60 -1.28 -4.18
C PRO A 28 27.63 -1.44 -5.70
N GLN A 29 27.51 -2.68 -6.20
CA GLN A 29 27.45 -2.98 -7.63
C GLN A 29 26.15 -2.48 -8.27
N LEU A 30 25.01 -2.62 -7.59
CA LEU A 30 23.73 -2.09 -8.10
C LEU A 30 23.76 -0.55 -8.16
N ILE A 31 24.38 0.09 -7.17
CA ILE A 31 24.57 1.54 -7.17
C ILE A 31 25.50 1.98 -8.30
N SER A 32 26.62 1.27 -8.53
CA SER A 32 27.55 1.64 -9.59
C SER A 32 26.92 1.53 -10.98
N VAL A 33 26.18 0.45 -11.28
CA VAL A 33 25.53 0.31 -12.59
C VAL A 33 24.44 1.35 -12.82
N LEU A 34 23.78 1.81 -11.75
CA LEU A 34 22.83 2.93 -11.82
C LEU A 34 23.56 4.24 -12.14
N GLU A 35 24.74 4.50 -11.55
CA GLU A 35 25.54 5.70 -11.81
C GLU A 35 26.14 5.76 -13.24
N GLU A 36 26.34 4.62 -13.90
CA GLU A 36 26.95 4.55 -15.23
C GLU A 36 26.07 5.12 -16.35
N GLY A 37 24.74 5.05 -16.23
CA GLY A 37 23.80 5.46 -17.29
C GLY A 37 22.70 6.39 -16.77
N ARG A 38 22.18 7.26 -17.63
CA ARG A 38 21.06 8.18 -17.29
C ARG A 38 19.69 7.53 -17.48
N ASP A 39 19.62 6.57 -18.39
CA ASP A 39 18.47 5.74 -18.73
C ASP A 39 18.46 4.41 -17.99
N ARG A 40 19.42 4.18 -17.09
CA ARG A 40 19.48 2.96 -16.29
C ARG A 40 18.60 3.04 -15.05
N VAL A 41 17.96 1.92 -14.74
CA VAL A 41 17.06 1.78 -13.59
C VAL A 41 17.29 0.48 -12.86
N LEU A 42 17.04 0.49 -11.55
CA LEU A 42 16.97 -0.71 -10.73
C LEU A 42 15.50 -1.09 -10.53
N ILE A 43 15.18 -2.37 -10.68
CA ILE A 43 13.82 -2.88 -10.51
C ILE A 43 13.78 -3.74 -9.25
N GLY A 44 12.76 -3.61 -8.41
CA GLY A 44 12.62 -4.54 -7.29
C GLY A 44 12.13 -5.92 -7.76
N ARG A 45 12.53 -6.98 -7.06
CA ARG A 45 12.27 -8.37 -7.47
C ARG A 45 10.78 -8.65 -7.70
N ALA A 46 9.91 -8.23 -6.78
CA ALA A 46 8.47 -8.46 -6.93
C ALA A 46 7.89 -7.81 -8.19
N LEU A 47 8.35 -6.60 -8.54
CA LEU A 47 7.94 -5.93 -9.78
C LEU A 47 8.47 -6.66 -11.01
N ALA A 48 9.75 -7.06 -11.00
CA ALA A 48 10.37 -7.77 -12.11
C ALA A 48 9.64 -9.09 -12.41
N GLU A 49 9.34 -9.88 -11.38
CA GLU A 49 8.63 -11.16 -11.51
C GLU A 49 7.21 -10.96 -12.01
N ALA A 50 6.47 -9.98 -11.47
CA ALA A 50 5.10 -9.70 -11.88
C ALA A 50 4.99 -9.26 -13.36
N GLN A 51 6.02 -8.58 -13.89
CA GLN A 51 6.05 -8.11 -15.27
C GLN A 51 6.86 -9.04 -16.20
N GLY A 52 7.50 -10.09 -15.67
CA GLY A 52 8.40 -10.96 -16.43
C GLY A 52 9.63 -10.24 -16.98
N TRP A 53 10.12 -9.22 -16.29
CA TRP A 53 11.24 -8.39 -16.73
C TRP A 53 12.59 -8.96 -16.31
N SER A 54 13.60 -8.73 -17.15
CA SER A 54 14.97 -9.20 -16.93
C SER A 54 15.99 -8.07 -17.07
N VAL A 55 17.17 -8.25 -16.46
CA VAL A 55 18.30 -7.31 -16.62
C VAL A 55 18.72 -7.21 -18.09
N GLY A 56 19.01 -5.99 -18.56
CA GLY A 56 19.33 -5.65 -19.95
C GLY A 56 18.12 -5.33 -20.83
N GLN A 57 16.90 -5.58 -20.34
CA GLN A 57 15.68 -5.25 -21.08
C GLN A 57 15.42 -3.74 -21.06
N HIS A 58 14.95 -3.22 -22.20
CA HIS A 58 14.43 -1.84 -22.28
C HIS A 58 12.93 -1.83 -22.01
N ILE A 59 12.50 -0.95 -21.10
CA ILE A 59 11.12 -0.77 -20.72
C ILE A 59 10.65 0.65 -21.04
N GLY A 60 9.44 0.75 -21.57
CA GLY A 60 8.75 2.02 -21.78
C GLY A 60 7.72 2.26 -20.68
N VAL A 61 7.84 3.38 -19.98
CA VAL A 61 6.91 3.82 -18.94
C VAL A 61 6.23 5.10 -19.42
N THR A 62 4.91 5.06 -19.55
CA THR A 62 4.13 6.28 -19.76
C THR A 62 3.89 6.94 -18.40
N SER A 63 4.40 8.16 -18.23
CA SER A 63 4.33 8.89 -16.97
C SER A 63 3.40 10.11 -17.07
N HIS A 64 2.88 10.55 -15.94
CA HIS A 64 2.25 11.88 -15.83
C HIS A 64 3.29 13.01 -15.91
N LEU A 65 4.57 12.71 -15.66
CA LEU A 65 5.67 13.64 -15.82
C LEU A 65 6.00 13.78 -17.31
N THR A 66 5.65 14.91 -17.91
CA THR A 66 5.98 15.20 -19.31
C THR A 66 7.46 15.55 -19.45
N ARG A 67 8.11 15.01 -20.49
CA ARG A 67 9.47 15.34 -20.90
C ARG A 67 9.53 16.69 -21.62
N GLU A 68 10.71 17.29 -21.71
CA GLU A 68 10.92 18.57 -22.41
C GLU A 68 10.46 18.55 -23.88
N ASP A 69 10.54 17.40 -24.54
CA ASP A 69 10.08 17.20 -25.92
C ASP A 69 8.54 17.09 -26.04
N GLY A 70 7.80 17.22 -24.93
CA GLY A 70 6.35 17.08 -24.88
C GLY A 70 5.86 15.63 -24.80
N SER A 71 6.75 14.64 -24.89
CA SER A 71 6.42 13.23 -24.75
C SER A 71 6.15 12.87 -23.29
N ARG A 72 5.26 11.90 -23.09
CA ARG A 72 5.05 11.25 -21.78
C ARG A 72 5.73 9.89 -21.67
N ASN A 73 6.37 9.44 -22.73
CA ASN A 73 7.03 8.14 -22.77
C ASN A 73 8.46 8.28 -22.29
N TRP A 74 8.76 7.57 -21.22
CA TRP A 74 10.09 7.41 -20.66
C TRP A 74 10.59 6.02 -21.02
N SER A 75 11.83 5.92 -21.51
CA SER A 75 12.46 4.64 -21.81
C SER A 75 13.62 4.43 -20.84
N PHE A 76 13.71 3.24 -20.29
CA PHE A 76 14.77 2.86 -19.35
C PHE A 76 15.34 1.48 -19.66
N GLU A 77 16.64 1.30 -19.42
CA GLU A 77 17.32 0.01 -19.40
C GLU A 77 17.32 -0.54 -17.96
N ILE A 78 16.87 -1.78 -17.78
CA ILE A 78 16.96 -2.46 -16.49
C ILE A 78 18.42 -2.86 -16.25
N ALA A 79 19.11 -2.12 -15.39
CA ALA A 79 20.53 -2.35 -15.09
C ALA A 79 20.74 -3.38 -13.96
N GLY A 80 19.73 -3.58 -13.12
CA GLY A 80 19.82 -4.52 -12.01
C GLY A 80 18.47 -4.76 -11.34
N ILE A 81 18.40 -5.85 -10.59
CA ILE A 81 17.24 -6.21 -9.78
C ILE A 81 17.66 -6.30 -8.31
N PHE A 82 16.93 -5.63 -7.42
CA PHE A 82 17.17 -5.66 -5.96
C PHE A 82 16.09 -6.46 -5.24
N GLU A 83 16.45 -7.07 -4.10
CA GLU A 83 15.59 -8.03 -3.40
C GLU A 83 15.02 -7.52 -2.06
N GLY A 84 15.52 -6.38 -1.55
CA GLY A 84 15.31 -6.02 -0.15
C GLY A 84 16.22 -6.85 0.77
N ALA A 85 16.43 -6.38 2.01
CA ALA A 85 17.14 -7.15 3.02
C ALA A 85 16.30 -8.32 3.55
N ASP A 86 15.01 -8.09 3.72
CA ASP A 86 14.05 -9.03 4.29
C ASP A 86 12.86 -9.24 3.37
N ALA A 87 12.20 -10.41 3.46
CA ALA A 87 11.02 -10.75 2.67
C ALA A 87 9.80 -9.83 2.91
N SER A 88 9.80 -9.06 4.01
CA SER A 88 8.79 -8.04 4.30
C SER A 88 9.03 -6.71 3.58
N THR A 89 10.20 -6.52 2.97
CA THR A 89 10.54 -5.30 2.24
C THR A 89 9.73 -5.27 0.96
N ASP A 90 8.92 -4.23 0.78
CA ASP A 90 8.21 -4.05 -0.48
C ASP A 90 9.25 -3.78 -1.59
N THR A 91 9.18 -4.54 -2.67
CA THR A 91 10.03 -4.39 -3.86
C THR A 91 9.19 -4.19 -5.12
N TYR A 92 7.93 -3.76 -4.99
CA TYR A 92 7.04 -3.48 -6.12
C TYR A 92 7.23 -2.06 -6.68
N PHE A 93 8.48 -1.65 -6.92
CA PHE A 93 8.82 -0.35 -7.48
C PHE A 93 10.14 -0.37 -8.24
N MET A 94 10.42 0.72 -8.95
CA MET A 94 11.69 0.94 -9.64
C MET A 94 12.40 2.19 -9.14
N ILE A 95 13.74 2.16 -9.16
CA ILE A 95 14.61 3.26 -8.79
C ILE A 95 15.27 3.81 -10.05
N ALA A 96 15.05 5.10 -10.29
CA ALA A 96 15.68 5.86 -11.35
C ALA A 96 16.55 6.97 -10.76
N ARG A 97 17.40 7.54 -11.60
CA ARG A 97 18.27 8.66 -11.21
C ARG A 97 17.54 9.99 -11.21
N TYR A 98 17.60 10.70 -10.09
CA TYR A 98 17.00 12.02 -9.94
C TYR A 98 17.59 13.04 -10.94
N ASP A 99 18.92 13.08 -11.11
CA ASP A 99 19.56 14.05 -12.02
C ASP A 99 19.11 13.86 -13.48
N ALA A 100 19.00 12.60 -13.94
CA ALA A 100 18.51 12.26 -15.26
C ALA A 100 17.03 12.63 -15.47
N VAL A 101 16.17 12.28 -14.51
CA VAL A 101 14.74 12.61 -14.57
C VAL A 101 14.52 14.13 -14.48
N ASN A 102 15.26 14.82 -13.61
CA ASN A 102 15.18 16.26 -13.44
C ASN A 102 15.65 17.02 -14.68
N ALA A 103 16.69 16.55 -15.36
CA ALA A 103 17.16 17.15 -16.59
C ALA A 103 16.13 17.02 -17.72
N ALA A 104 15.45 15.88 -17.81
CA ALA A 104 14.54 15.57 -18.91
C ALA A 104 13.08 16.05 -18.72
N ARG A 105 12.65 16.38 -17.49
CA ARG A 105 11.27 16.82 -17.22
C ARG A 105 11.01 18.25 -17.68
N ALA A 106 9.82 18.49 -18.22
CA ALA A 106 9.41 19.81 -18.72
C ALA A 106 9.02 20.80 -17.60
N ARG A 107 8.54 20.30 -16.45
CA ARG A 107 8.01 21.12 -15.35
C ARG A 107 8.53 20.64 -14.01
N GLY A 108 8.46 21.55 -13.03
CA GLY A 108 8.88 21.28 -11.66
C GLY A 108 10.37 21.01 -11.55
N LYS A 109 11.21 21.54 -12.45
CA LYS A 109 12.67 21.38 -12.35
C LYS A 109 13.17 21.81 -10.96
N ASP A 110 14.18 21.09 -10.50
CA ASP A 110 14.83 21.28 -9.20
C ASP A 110 13.89 21.16 -7.98
N THR A 111 12.75 20.48 -8.12
CA THR A 111 11.88 20.08 -7.00
C THR A 111 11.98 18.59 -6.68
N VAL A 112 11.70 18.25 -5.43
CA VAL A 112 11.58 16.86 -4.95
C VAL A 112 10.26 16.67 -4.21
N ASP A 113 9.76 15.44 -4.17
CA ASP A 113 8.53 15.10 -3.45
C ASP A 113 8.76 14.91 -1.93
N GLY A 114 10.00 14.63 -1.54
CA GLY A 114 10.36 14.44 -0.13
C GLY A 114 11.86 14.28 0.07
N PHE A 115 12.27 14.36 1.33
CA PHE A 115 13.64 14.11 1.76
C PHE A 115 13.64 13.03 2.84
N VAL A 116 14.57 12.08 2.71
CA VAL A 116 14.89 11.16 3.80
C VAL A 116 16.05 11.76 4.58
N VAL A 117 15.87 11.95 5.89
CA VAL A 117 16.88 12.57 6.75
C VAL A 117 17.18 11.62 7.91
N ARG A 118 18.44 11.21 8.02
CA ARG A 118 18.91 10.42 9.16
C ARG A 118 19.44 11.33 10.28
N PRO A 119 18.88 11.29 11.49
CA PRO A 119 19.42 12.02 12.63
C PRO A 119 20.83 11.53 12.98
N ARG A 120 21.69 12.45 13.41
CA ARG A 120 22.97 12.08 14.02
C ARG A 120 22.76 11.33 15.34
N PRO A 121 23.70 10.47 15.77
CA PRO A 121 23.63 9.80 17.06
C PRO A 121 23.37 10.80 18.21
N GLY A 122 22.39 10.48 19.07
CA GLY A 122 21.99 11.34 20.19
C GLY A 122 20.95 12.42 19.87
N VAL A 123 20.55 12.60 18.60
CA VAL A 123 19.46 13.52 18.23
C VAL A 123 18.16 12.73 18.02
N SER A 124 17.14 13.01 18.83
CA SER A 124 15.83 12.38 18.62
C SER A 124 15.18 12.86 17.31
N SER A 125 14.54 11.96 16.57
CA SER A 125 13.84 12.25 15.32
C SER A 125 12.76 13.33 15.46
N GLY A 126 12.00 13.32 16.56
CA GLY A 126 10.98 14.34 16.83
C GLY A 126 11.54 15.76 16.98
N VAL A 127 12.65 15.92 17.71
CA VAL A 127 13.33 17.22 17.83
C VAL A 127 13.91 17.68 16.50
N LEU A 128 14.49 16.77 15.71
CA LEU A 128 15.01 17.10 14.39
C LEU A 128 13.88 17.54 13.43
N ALA A 129 12.78 16.81 13.40
CA ALA A 129 11.61 17.11 12.58
C ALA A 129 11.06 18.51 12.87
N ALA A 130 10.83 18.84 14.15
CA ALA A 130 10.36 20.16 14.55
C ALA A 130 11.32 21.29 14.16
N ARG A 131 12.64 21.04 14.21
CA ARG A 131 13.64 22.03 13.77
C ARG A 131 13.62 22.23 12.27
N ILE A 132 13.46 21.17 11.48
CA ILE A 132 13.34 21.27 10.02
C ILE A 132 12.10 22.09 9.67
N ASP A 133 10.94 21.76 10.24
CA ASP A 133 9.71 22.47 9.94
C ASP A 133 9.75 23.94 10.35
N ALA A 134 10.41 24.26 11.47
CA ALA A 134 10.62 25.65 11.89
C ALA A 134 11.48 26.46 10.89
N LEU A 135 12.45 25.84 10.22
CA LEU A 135 13.28 26.50 9.21
C LEU A 135 12.47 26.87 7.96
N PHE A 136 11.48 26.04 7.60
CA PHE A 136 10.69 26.22 6.38
C PHE A 136 9.30 26.85 6.62
N ALA A 137 8.90 27.08 7.86
CA ALA A 137 7.57 27.59 8.24
C ALA A 137 7.16 28.89 7.51
N ASN A 138 8.12 29.76 7.23
CA ASN A 138 7.89 31.05 6.53
C ASN A 138 8.49 31.06 5.11
N SER A 139 8.77 29.89 4.53
CA SER A 139 9.32 29.77 3.19
C SER A 139 8.23 29.55 2.15
N ALA A 140 8.57 29.70 0.87
CA ALA A 140 7.67 29.35 -0.23
C ALA A 140 7.38 27.82 -0.33
N ALA A 141 8.10 26.99 0.43
CA ALA A 141 7.95 25.54 0.46
C ALA A 141 7.92 25.02 1.92
N PRO A 142 6.82 25.25 2.65
CA PRO A 142 6.70 24.75 4.02
C PRO A 142 6.79 23.22 4.05
N THR A 143 7.57 22.69 4.98
CA THR A 143 7.76 21.25 5.14
C THR A 143 6.85 20.69 6.22
N ARG A 144 6.53 19.40 6.10
CA ARG A 144 5.93 18.61 7.18
C ARG A 144 6.81 17.39 7.40
N THR A 145 7.64 17.45 8.42
CA THR A 145 8.60 16.40 8.73
C THR A 145 8.03 15.49 9.81
N GLN A 146 8.05 14.18 9.57
CA GLN A 146 7.57 13.19 10.52
C GLN A 146 8.62 12.10 10.65
N SER A 147 8.75 11.54 11.86
CA SER A 147 9.59 10.35 12.03
C SER A 147 8.95 9.16 11.33
N GLU A 148 9.76 8.21 10.86
CA GLU A 148 9.27 6.98 10.23
C GLU A 148 8.34 6.19 11.15
N LYS A 149 8.61 6.16 12.46
CA LYS A 149 7.70 5.58 13.46
C LYS A 149 6.33 6.29 13.47
N GLN A 150 6.31 7.62 13.43
CA GLN A 150 5.05 8.38 13.38
C GLN A 150 4.32 8.17 12.05
N PHE A 151 5.07 8.04 10.95
CA PHE A 151 4.51 7.71 9.64
C PHE A 151 3.85 6.32 9.66
N LEU A 152 4.54 5.32 10.20
CA LEU A 152 4.01 3.97 10.36
C LEU A 152 2.79 3.95 11.31
N GLU A 153 2.84 4.66 12.43
CA GLU A 153 1.68 4.78 13.33
C GLU A 153 0.48 5.44 12.64
N ALA A 154 0.70 6.49 11.87
CA ALA A 154 -0.36 7.15 11.10
C ALA A 154 -0.94 6.22 10.04
N PHE A 155 -0.09 5.48 9.34
CA PHE A 155 -0.49 4.47 8.36
C PHE A 155 -1.30 3.34 9.01
N LEU A 156 -0.83 2.79 10.14
CA LEU A 156 -1.54 1.76 10.90
C LEU A 156 -2.90 2.23 11.39
N ARG A 157 -3.03 3.48 11.83
CA ARG A 157 -4.32 4.07 12.24
C ARG A 157 -5.31 4.11 11.06
N GLN A 158 -4.85 4.54 9.89
CA GLN A 158 -5.69 4.58 8.69
C GLN A 158 -6.18 3.18 8.28
N PHE A 159 -5.32 2.16 8.35
CA PHE A 159 -5.71 0.77 8.07
C PHE A 159 -6.63 0.18 9.14
N ALA A 160 -6.41 0.50 10.42
CA ALA A 160 -7.29 0.09 11.50
C ALA A 160 -8.70 0.68 11.32
N ASP A 161 -8.80 1.93 10.87
CA ASP A 161 -10.09 2.56 10.55
C ASP A 161 -10.81 1.84 9.40
N ILE A 162 -10.10 1.44 8.34
CA ILE A 162 -10.67 0.64 7.25
C ILE A 162 -11.13 -0.73 7.76
N GLY A 163 -10.30 -1.41 8.54
CA GLY A 163 -10.66 -2.70 9.14
C GLY A 163 -11.90 -2.60 10.02
N LEU A 164 -12.02 -1.53 10.83
CA LEU A 164 -13.19 -1.24 11.64
C LEU A 164 -14.43 -1.04 10.76
N ILE A 165 -14.34 -0.20 9.71
CA ILE A 165 -15.46 0.03 8.79
C ILE A 165 -15.91 -1.28 8.13
N VAL A 166 -14.97 -2.08 7.61
CA VAL A 166 -15.28 -3.37 6.99
C VAL A 166 -15.94 -4.31 8.01
N SER A 167 -15.42 -4.38 9.23
CA SER A 167 -16.00 -5.21 10.29
C SER A 167 -17.42 -4.78 10.66
N LEU A 168 -17.70 -3.47 10.70
CA LEU A 168 -19.03 -2.94 10.95
C LEU A 168 -19.99 -3.28 9.82
N VAL A 169 -19.58 -3.11 8.56
CA VAL A 169 -20.40 -3.45 7.40
C VAL A 169 -20.72 -4.95 7.37
N VAL A 170 -19.71 -5.80 7.59
CA VAL A 170 -19.89 -7.25 7.67
C VAL A 170 -20.79 -7.62 8.85
N GLY A 171 -20.63 -6.97 10.01
CA GLY A 171 -21.48 -7.17 11.18
C GLY A 171 -22.94 -6.81 10.93
N VAL A 172 -23.20 -5.66 10.31
CA VAL A 172 -24.56 -5.23 9.94
C VAL A 172 -25.17 -6.17 8.90
N ALA A 173 -24.40 -6.58 7.89
CA ALA A 173 -24.85 -7.55 6.89
C ALA A 173 -25.20 -8.89 7.55
N PHE A 174 -24.37 -9.38 8.47
CA PHE A 174 -24.61 -10.60 9.22
C PHE A 174 -25.91 -10.52 10.05
N VAL A 175 -26.10 -9.42 10.80
CA VAL A 175 -27.33 -9.20 11.59
C VAL A 175 -28.56 -9.10 10.67
N THR A 176 -28.43 -8.46 9.52
CA THR A 176 -29.52 -8.35 8.54
C THR A 176 -29.92 -9.71 7.99
N ILE A 177 -28.94 -10.56 7.63
CA ILE A 177 -29.18 -11.94 7.18
C ILE A 177 -29.86 -12.74 8.29
N LEU A 178 -29.38 -12.62 9.53
CA LEU A 178 -30.00 -13.29 10.68
C LEU A 178 -31.45 -12.84 10.89
N MET A 179 -31.72 -11.53 10.75
CA MET A 179 -33.07 -10.99 10.87
C MET A 179 -34.00 -11.50 9.75
N ILE A 180 -33.49 -11.61 8.52
CA ILE A 180 -34.22 -12.21 7.40
C ILE A 180 -34.51 -13.69 7.68
N ALA A 181 -33.52 -14.45 8.14
CA ALA A 181 -33.68 -15.87 8.48
C ALA A 181 -34.73 -16.07 9.58
N VAL A 182 -34.66 -15.29 10.67
CA VAL A 182 -35.65 -15.32 11.75
C VAL A 182 -37.04 -14.97 11.23
N ASN A 183 -37.18 -13.94 10.39
CA ASN A 183 -38.47 -13.56 9.82
C ASN A 183 -39.05 -14.70 8.96
N THR A 184 -38.24 -15.32 8.12
CA THR A 184 -38.63 -16.48 7.31
C THR A 184 -39.06 -17.66 8.19
N MET A 185 -38.33 -17.94 9.26
CA MET A 185 -38.69 -18.99 10.23
C MET A 185 -40.02 -18.70 10.91
N LEU A 186 -40.28 -17.46 11.32
CA LEU A 186 -41.56 -17.06 11.91
C LEU A 186 -42.74 -17.30 10.96
N PHE A 187 -42.55 -17.08 9.65
CA PHE A 187 -43.57 -17.44 8.65
C PHE A 187 -43.77 -18.96 8.56
N ALA A 188 -42.69 -19.75 8.48
CA ALA A 188 -42.78 -21.21 8.43
C ALA A 188 -43.49 -21.82 9.67
N VAL A 189 -43.22 -21.28 10.86
CA VAL A 189 -43.88 -21.69 12.11
C VAL A 189 -45.37 -21.35 12.08
N ARG A 190 -45.76 -20.19 11.55
CA ARG A 190 -47.17 -19.81 11.41
C ARG A 190 -47.91 -20.75 10.46
N GLU A 191 -47.27 -21.16 9.38
CA GLU A 191 -47.86 -22.11 8.43
C GLU A 191 -48.10 -23.49 9.06
N ARG A 192 -47.17 -23.95 9.92
CA ARG A 192 -47.27 -25.22 10.66
C ARG A 192 -47.94 -25.12 12.04
N SER A 193 -48.70 -24.05 12.31
CA SER A 193 -49.38 -23.83 13.60
C SER A 193 -50.29 -25.00 14.00
N PHE A 194 -50.95 -25.63 13.02
CA PHE A 194 -51.81 -26.77 13.25
C PHE A 194 -51.03 -28.00 13.74
N GLU A 195 -49.89 -28.29 13.12
CA GLU A 195 -49.00 -29.40 13.49
C GLU A 195 -48.42 -29.21 14.89
N ILE A 196 -48.04 -27.97 15.24
CA ILE A 196 -47.62 -27.59 16.60
C ILE A 196 -48.74 -27.82 17.62
N GLY A 197 -49.99 -27.52 17.26
CA GLY A 197 -51.17 -27.80 18.07
C GLY A 197 -51.35 -29.28 18.35
N VAL A 198 -51.22 -30.13 17.33
CA VAL A 198 -51.31 -31.60 17.48
C VAL A 198 -50.20 -32.14 18.38
N MET A 199 -48.95 -31.69 18.20
CA MET A 199 -47.83 -32.09 19.06
C MET A 199 -48.04 -31.71 20.54
N LYS A 200 -48.60 -30.52 20.81
CA LYS A 200 -48.94 -30.10 22.18
C LYS A 200 -50.02 -30.99 22.82
N VAL A 201 -51.03 -31.40 22.05
CA VAL A 201 -52.07 -32.32 22.55
C VAL A 201 -51.50 -33.70 22.87
N LEU A 202 -50.50 -34.15 22.11
CA LEU A 202 -49.75 -35.39 22.36
C LEU A 202 -48.76 -35.30 23.53
N GLY A 203 -48.66 -34.15 24.20
CA GLY A 203 -47.88 -33.96 25.42
C GLY A 203 -46.43 -33.48 25.20
N PHE A 204 -46.07 -33.02 24.00
CA PHE A 204 -44.73 -32.44 23.77
C PHE A 204 -44.60 -31.07 24.45
N SER A 205 -43.47 -30.84 25.13
CA SER A 205 -43.17 -29.54 25.74
C SER A 205 -42.83 -28.49 24.69
N SER A 206 -43.16 -27.22 24.97
CA SER A 206 -42.89 -26.10 24.05
C SER A 206 -41.39 -25.96 23.70
N GLU A 207 -40.50 -26.28 24.65
CA GLU A 207 -39.05 -26.27 24.43
C GLU A 207 -38.58 -27.35 23.45
N ARG A 208 -39.16 -28.57 23.52
CA ARG A 208 -38.84 -29.65 22.58
C ARG A 208 -39.32 -29.33 21.17
N ILE A 209 -40.51 -28.74 21.05
CA ILE A 209 -41.04 -28.32 19.74
C ILE A 209 -40.15 -27.21 19.16
N MET A 210 -39.74 -26.24 19.97
CA MET A 210 -38.84 -25.16 19.54
C MET A 210 -37.47 -25.69 19.12
N ALA A 211 -36.87 -26.61 19.88
CA ALA A 211 -35.61 -27.25 19.52
C ALA A 211 -35.70 -28.08 18.22
N LEU A 212 -36.84 -28.74 17.96
CA LEU A 212 -37.06 -29.49 16.74
C LEU A 212 -37.11 -28.58 15.51
N ILE A 213 -37.83 -27.46 15.62
CA ILE A 213 -37.97 -26.47 14.54
C ILE A 213 -36.64 -25.75 14.29
N LEU A 214 -35.90 -25.38 15.35
CA LEU A 214 -34.56 -24.79 15.21
C LEU A 214 -33.51 -25.78 14.69
N GLY A 215 -33.69 -27.08 14.89
CA GLY A 215 -32.79 -28.12 14.38
C GLY A 215 -33.10 -28.56 12.95
N GLU A 216 -34.30 -28.29 12.44
CA GLU A 216 -34.71 -28.58 11.06
C GLU A 216 -34.16 -27.54 10.06
N THR A 217 -33.99 -26.29 10.49
CA THR A 217 -33.54 -25.14 9.67
C THR A 217 -32.10 -24.75 9.95
#